data_AF-A0A7D9LHJ0-F1
#
_entry.id   AF-A0A7D9LHJ0-F1
#
_cell.length_a   1.000
_cell.length_b   1.000
_cell.length_c   1.000
_cell.angle_alpha   90.00
_cell.angle_beta   90.00
_cell.angle_gamma   90.00
#
_symmetry.space_group_name_H-M   'P 1'
#
loop_
_entity.id
_entity.type
_entity.pdbx_description
1 polymer ?
#
loop_
_entity_poly.entity_id
_entity_poly.type
_entity_poly.pdbx_seq_one_letter_code
_entity_poly.pdbx_strand_id
1 'polypeptide(L)'
;MNWITKLDADLFSSLNTLRLLSLRKNIITKLEDEIFSGLANLQYLYLDNNELIDIGSSVFGTLFGLKVLISSRAYDCEFSKSMQEYSYLKEKSQGSGGMRLSG
;
A
#
# COMPACT_ATOMS: atom_id res chain seq x y z
N MET A 1 -4.15 20.20 5.21
CA MET A 1 -4.48 18.93 5.88
C MET A 1 -5.73 18.42 5.21
N ASN A 2 -5.78 17.14 4.84
CA ASN A 2 -7.00 16.51 4.33
C ASN A 2 -7.50 15.56 5.42
N TRP A 3 -8.82 15.48 5.62
CA TRP A 3 -9.45 14.73 6.72
C TRP A 3 -9.98 13.37 6.28
N ILE A 4 -9.31 12.72 5.32
CA ILE A 4 -9.71 11.39 4.87
C ILE A 4 -9.45 10.41 6.01
N THR A 5 -10.52 9.82 6.55
CA THR A 5 -10.49 8.87 7.68
C THR A 5 -10.70 7.42 7.23
N LYS A 6 -11.40 7.21 6.11
CA LYS A 6 -11.72 5.92 5.54
C LYS A 6 -11.57 5.95 4.04
N LEU A 7 -11.18 4.82 3.47
CA LEU A 7 -11.14 4.57 2.04
C LEU A 7 -12.11 3.42 1.79
N ASP A 8 -12.97 3.55 0.78
CA ASP A 8 -13.86 2.47 0.38
C ASP A 8 -13.11 1.48 -0.53
N ALA A 9 -13.41 0.18 -0.39
CA ALA A 9 -12.72 -0.91 -1.10
C ALA A 9 -12.63 -0.71 -2.62
N ASP A 10 -13.66 -0.10 -3.21
CA ASP A 10 -13.77 0.09 -4.66
C ASP A 10 -13.27 1.46 -5.14
N LEU A 11 -12.78 2.33 -4.24
CA LEU A 11 -12.42 3.70 -4.56
C LEU A 11 -11.39 3.82 -5.69
N PHE A 12 -10.50 2.84 -5.79
CA PHE A 12 -9.41 2.82 -6.77
C PHE A 12 -9.55 1.74 -7.84
N SER A 13 -10.66 0.98 -7.82
CA SER A 13 -10.89 -0.21 -8.66
C SER A 13 -10.74 0.06 -10.16
N SER A 14 -11.04 1.28 -10.62
CA SER A 14 -10.97 1.68 -12.04
C SER A 14 -9.67 2.41 -12.42
N LEU A 15 -8.76 2.69 -11.48
CA LEU A 15 -7.57 3.50 -11.71
C LEU A 15 -6.36 2.69 -12.18
N ASN A 16 -6.58 1.81 -13.16
CA ASN A 16 -5.58 0.86 -13.63
C ASN A 16 -4.35 1.50 -14.30
N THR A 17 -4.40 2.76 -14.72
CA THR A 17 -3.26 3.49 -15.29
C THR A 17 -2.47 4.31 -14.27
N LEU A 18 -2.96 4.40 -13.02
CA LEU A 18 -2.35 5.25 -12.00
C LEU A 18 -0.95 4.72 -11.63
N ARG A 19 0.04 5.61 -11.58
CA ARG A 19 1.44 5.27 -11.24
C ARG A 19 1.89 5.80 -9.88
N LEU A 20 1.27 6.87 -9.41
CA LEU A 20 1.59 7.53 -8.16
C LEU A 20 0.31 7.84 -7.40
N LEU A 21 0.23 7.37 -6.16
CA LEU A 21 -0.84 7.66 -5.23
C LEU A 21 -0.24 8.24 -3.97
N SER A 22 -0.61 9.48 -3.67
CA SER A 22 -0.19 10.17 -2.45
C SER A 22 -1.39 10.37 -1.53
N LEU A 23 -1.41 9.64 -0.43
CA LEU A 23 -2.38 9.78 0.66
C LEU A 23 -1.71 10.39 1.91
N ARG A 24 -0.56 11.05 1.73
CA ARG A 24 0.20 11.73 2.79
C ARG A 24 -0.62 12.80 3.51
N LYS A 25 -0.29 13.01 4.79
CA LYS A 25 -0.87 14.10 5.61
C LYS A 25 -2.42 14.03 5.68
N ASN A 26 -2.93 12.81 5.82
CA ASN A 26 -4.32 12.50 6.14
C ASN A 26 -4.41 11.92 7.57
N ILE A 27 -5.60 11.46 7.97
CA ILE A 27 -5.89 10.87 9.27
C ILE A 27 -6.41 9.44 9.11
N ILE A 28 -5.84 8.72 8.13
CA ILE A 28 -6.22 7.34 7.87
C ILE A 28 -5.69 6.50 9.02
N THR A 29 -6.58 5.76 9.68
CA THR A 29 -6.26 4.91 10.84
C THR A 29 -6.24 3.43 10.49
N LYS A 30 -6.92 3.03 9.42
CA LYS A 30 -7.02 1.64 8.99
C LYS A 30 -6.91 1.51 7.47
N LEU A 31 -6.21 0.49 7.02
CA LEU A 31 -6.24 0.03 5.64
C LEU A 31 -6.72 -1.42 5.60
N GLU A 32 -7.87 -1.66 4.96
CA GLU A 32 -8.44 -2.99 4.80
C GLU A 32 -7.76 -3.77 3.67
N ASP A 33 -7.92 -5.09 3.68
CA ASP A 33 -7.44 -5.92 2.59
C ASP A 33 -8.04 -5.46 1.26
N GLU A 34 -7.25 -5.57 0.19
CA GLU A 34 -7.68 -5.24 -1.18
C GLU A 34 -8.12 -3.78 -1.41
N ILE A 35 -7.89 -2.86 -0.47
CA ILE A 35 -8.24 -1.44 -0.62
C ILE A 35 -7.57 -0.77 -1.83
N PHE A 36 -6.43 -1.31 -2.27
CA PHE A 36 -5.71 -0.87 -3.46
C PHE A 36 -5.96 -1.79 -4.67
N SER A 37 -7.06 -2.54 -4.67
CA SER A 37 -7.50 -3.30 -5.84
C SER A 37 -7.68 -2.37 -7.05
N GLY A 38 -7.36 -2.86 -8.24
CA GLY A 38 -7.36 -2.06 -9.47
C GLY A 38 -6.10 -1.25 -9.74
N LEU A 39 -5.23 -1.00 -8.74
CA LEU A 39 -3.99 -0.22 -8.88
C LEU A 39 -2.79 -1.04 -9.41
N ALA A 40 -3.01 -1.91 -10.40
CA ALA A 40 -2.01 -2.86 -10.88
C ALA A 40 -0.71 -2.21 -11.42
N ASN A 41 -0.79 -0.98 -11.92
CA ASN A 41 0.35 -0.23 -12.48
C ASN A 41 0.97 0.79 -11.52
N LEU A 42 0.54 0.80 -10.25
CA LEU A 42 1.05 1.74 -9.26
C LEU A 42 2.52 1.45 -8.94
N GLN A 43 3.35 2.49 -8.94
CA GLN A 43 4.80 2.39 -8.70
C GLN A 43 5.22 3.10 -7.41
N TYR A 44 4.51 4.16 -7.04
CA TYR A 44 4.81 4.99 -5.88
C TYR A 44 3.56 5.13 -5.01
N LEU A 45 3.65 4.66 -3.77
CA LEU A 45 2.62 4.80 -2.76
C LEU A 45 3.17 5.55 -1.55
N TYR A 46 2.52 6.66 -1.20
CA TYR A 46 2.90 7.48 -0.07
C TYR A 46 1.78 7.52 0.97
N LEU A 47 2.05 6.94 2.14
CA LEU A 47 1.16 6.83 3.29
C LEU A 47 1.72 7.53 4.55
N ASP A 48 2.91 8.14 4.47
CA ASP A 48 3.50 8.85 5.60
C ASP A 48 2.67 10.05 6.08
N ASN A 49 2.83 10.38 7.34
CA ASN A 49 2.05 11.39 8.05
C ASN A 49 0.54 11.05 8.04
N ASN A 50 0.21 9.78 8.31
CA ASN A 50 -1.12 9.31 8.69
C ASN A 50 -1.10 8.75 10.12
N GLU A 51 -2.27 8.40 10.63
CA GLU A 51 -2.46 7.81 11.96
C GLU A 51 -2.76 6.30 11.88
N LEU A 52 -2.16 5.60 10.91
CA LEU A 52 -2.39 4.16 10.70
C LEU A 52 -2.19 3.41 12.01
N ILE A 53 -3.13 2.56 12.42
CA ILE A 53 -3.06 1.72 13.62
C ILE A 53 -3.24 0.26 13.24
N ASP A 54 -4.05 -0.01 12.21
CA ASP A 54 -4.41 -1.34 11.74
C ASP A 54 -4.17 -1.43 10.22
N ILE A 55 -3.58 -2.54 9.78
CA ILE A 55 -3.31 -2.82 8.38
C ILE A 55 -3.59 -4.28 8.05
N GLY A 56 -4.43 -4.49 7.03
CA GLY A 56 -4.73 -5.81 6.49
C GLY A 56 -3.48 -6.53 5.96
N SER A 57 -3.44 -7.86 6.08
CA SER A 57 -2.30 -8.66 5.63
C SER A 57 -2.10 -8.59 4.11
N SER A 58 -3.17 -8.43 3.34
CA SER A 58 -3.17 -8.47 1.89
C SER A 58 -3.37 -7.09 1.25
N VAL A 59 -3.30 -6.01 2.03
CA VAL A 59 -3.51 -4.63 1.57
C VAL A 59 -2.67 -4.26 0.33
N PHE A 60 -1.43 -4.73 0.26
CA PHE A 60 -0.51 -4.43 -0.86
C PHE A 60 -0.49 -5.52 -1.93
N GLY A 61 -1.19 -6.65 -1.74
CA GLY A 61 -1.03 -7.87 -2.54
C GLY A 61 -1.30 -7.70 -4.05
N THR A 62 -2.09 -6.69 -4.43
CA THR A 62 -2.42 -6.36 -5.83
C THR A 62 -1.44 -5.39 -6.49
N LEU A 63 -0.51 -4.79 -5.72
CA LEU A 63 0.41 -3.74 -6.17
C LEU A 63 1.68 -4.32 -6.80
N PHE A 64 1.53 -5.20 -7.79
CA PHE A 64 2.64 -5.91 -8.43
C PHE A 64 3.73 -4.98 -8.99
N GLY A 65 3.32 -3.80 -9.48
CA GLY A 65 4.21 -2.77 -10.03
C GLY A 65 4.91 -1.88 -8.99
N LEU A 66 4.65 -2.06 -7.69
CA LEU A 66 5.13 -1.14 -6.66
C LEU A 66 6.65 -1.19 -6.53
N LYS A 67 7.27 0.00 -6.56
CA LYS A 67 8.73 0.16 -6.46
C LYS A 67 9.11 0.83 -5.15
N VAL A 68 8.30 1.80 -4.73
CA VAL A 68 8.55 2.63 -3.56
C VAL A 68 7.28 2.72 -2.74
N LEU A 69 7.41 2.35 -1.47
CA LEU A 69 6.41 2.56 -0.43
C LEU A 69 7.06 3.43 0.65
N ILE A 70 6.41 4.54 0.99
CA ILE A 70 6.79 5.35 2.15
C ILE A 70 5.62 5.34 3.12
N SER A 71 5.90 4.89 4.35
CA SER A 71 4.93 4.80 5.44
C SER A 71 5.65 5.08 6.76
N SER A 72 5.04 5.87 7.62
CA SER A 72 5.60 6.20 8.94
C SER A 72 5.62 5.00 9.91
N ARG A 73 4.91 3.91 9.58
CA ARG A 73 4.79 2.70 10.42
C ARG A 73 5.41 1.46 9.79
N ALA A 74 6.45 1.65 8.98
CA ALA A 74 7.16 0.54 8.33
C ALA A 74 7.75 -0.50 9.31
N TYR A 75 7.88 -0.14 10.59
CA TYR A 75 8.41 -1.01 11.66
C TYR A 75 7.33 -1.69 12.52
N ASP A 76 6.04 -1.51 12.19
CA ASP A 76 4.95 -2.18 12.91
C ASP A 76 4.90 -3.68 12.54
N CYS A 77 4.47 -4.53 13.48
CA CYS A 77 4.41 -5.98 13.28
C CYS A 77 3.35 -6.36 12.22
N GLU A 78 2.19 -5.70 12.23
CA GLU A 78 1.15 -5.94 11.22
C GLU A 78 1.59 -5.48 9.85
N PHE A 79 2.29 -4.34 9.80
CA PHE A 79 2.89 -3.83 8.57
C PHE A 79 3.95 -4.81 8.02
N SER A 80 4.79 -5.38 8.91
CA SER A 80 5.80 -6.36 8.54
C SER A 80 5.18 -7.64 7.97
N LYS A 81 4.07 -8.12 8.55
CA LYS A 81 3.32 -9.27 8.01
C LYS A 81 2.77 -8.98 6.62
N SER A 82 2.18 -7.81 6.42
CA SER A 82 1.65 -7.45 5.11
C SER A 82 2.76 -7.31 4.06
N MET A 83 3.89 -6.74 4.43
CA MET A 83 5.06 -6.65 3.55
C MET A 83 5.66 -8.02 3.22
N GLN A 84 5.61 -8.98 4.15
CA GLN A 84 6.04 -10.35 3.92
C GLN A 84 5.13 -11.05 2.90
N GLU A 85 3.82 -10.96 3.07
CA GLU A 85 2.83 -11.51 2.12
C GLU A 85 2.99 -10.87 0.74
N TYR A 86 3.11 -9.55 0.68
CA TYR A 86 3.38 -8.84 -0.56
C TYR A 86 4.64 -9.35 -1.28
N SER A 87 5.74 -9.54 -0.54
CA SER A 87 7.00 -10.02 -1.11
C SER A 87 6.85 -11.44 -1.68
N TYR A 88 6.17 -12.33 -0.94
CA TYR A 88 5.86 -13.69 -1.40
C TYR A 88 5.04 -13.70 -2.69
N LEU A 89 3.97 -12.91 -2.74
CA LEU A 89 3.12 -12.80 -3.94
C LEU A 89 3.88 -12.20 -5.12
N LYS A 90 4.73 -11.21 -4.87
CA LYS A 90 5.55 -10.58 -5.91
C LYS A 90 6.53 -11.56 -6.54
N GLU A 91 7.25 -12.34 -5.73
CA GLU A 91 8.17 -13.38 -6.21
C GLU A 91 7.47 -14.43 -7.08
N LYS A 92 6.25 -14.82 -6.71
CA LYS A 92 5.43 -15.75 -7.49
C LYS A 92 4.95 -15.14 -8.81
N SER A 93 4.72 -13.83 -8.84
CA SER A 93 4.18 -13.10 -10.00
C SER A 93 5.24 -12.64 -11.01
N GLN A 94 6.46 -12.30 -10.56
CA GLN A 94 7.56 -11.82 -11.39
C GLN A 94 8.92 -12.27 -10.84
N GLY A 95 9.74 -12.88 -11.69
CA GLY A 95 11.11 -13.28 -11.35
C GLY A 95 11.94 -12.06 -10.91
N SER A 96 12.38 -12.09 -9.65
CA SER A 96 13.46 -11.29 -9.05
C SER A 96 13.48 -9.78 -9.37
N GLY A 97 12.62 -8.99 -8.72
CA GLY A 97 12.72 -7.53 -8.66
C GLY A 97 12.54 -7.03 -7.23
N GLY A 98 13.65 -6.81 -6.52
CA GLY A 98 13.64 -6.40 -5.11
C GLY A 98 12.98 -5.03 -4.87
N MET A 99 12.09 -4.96 -3.87
CA MET A 99 11.45 -3.71 -3.43
C MET A 99 12.37 -2.92 -2.49
N ARG A 100 12.35 -1.59 -2.59
CA ARG A 100 13.04 -0.69 -1.65
C ARG A 100 12.03 -0.09 -0.68
N LEU A 101 12.13 -0.46 0.59
CA LEU A 101 11.47 0.23 1.70
C LEU A 101 12.32 1.44 2.10
N SER A 102 11.71 2.63 2.19
CA SER A 102 12.38 3.83 2.69
C SER A 102 11.65 4.28 3.96
N GLY A 103 12.40 4.33 5.06
CA GLY A 103 11.96 4.84 6.36
C GLY A 103 12.09 6.35 6.47
#